data_AF-A0A0K2U1A3-F1
#
_entry.id   AF-A0A0K2U1A3-F1
#
_cell.length_a   1.000
_cell.length_b   1.000
_cell.length_c   1.000
_cell.angle_alpha   90.00
_cell.angle_beta   90.00
_cell.angle_gamma   90.00
#
_symmetry.space_group_name_H-M   'P 1'
#
loop_
_entity.id
_entity.type
_entity.pdbx_description
1 polymer ?
#
loop_
_entity_poly.entity_id
_entity_poly.type
_entity_poly.pdbx_seq_one_letter_code
_entity_poly.pdbx_strand_id
1 'polypeptide(L)'
;MSMRAFIRSSPLYDNARLLAPDGELLCTCDNRKASWYVSKGLGTYDSSSTEKVMVVRLSFEPQGRPIGTHGEYYTKDKENRCVVCGREDFVLKKYIVPREYRKHFPQNMRDHQSHDVLLLCFLCHKTWGLKDLQLRRKLSKHCNAPLSTQLNETESLDVMEVKSIISAARALSRNNGKIPQDRVNILESTLLDYFDADEITDSLLQKACSLKPNFKHDVNYSHGKLVFDHFTSDEQGIESLEILWRMHFLSTMEPKFLPELWSVNHHQNESIKCSNLNKVDSNELYRRYMDLKTY
;
A
#
# COMPACT_ATOMS: atom_id res chain seq x y z
N MET A 1 -19.94 -26.44 -4.82
CA MET A 1 -19.09 -25.61 -5.71
C MET A 1 -17.64 -25.82 -5.33
N SER A 2 -16.81 -26.29 -6.28
CA SER A 2 -15.42 -26.68 -6.04
C SER A 2 -14.53 -25.47 -5.73
N MET A 3 -13.83 -25.51 -4.60
CA MET A 3 -12.91 -24.49 -4.07
C MET A 3 -11.59 -24.38 -4.87
N ARG A 4 -11.61 -24.67 -6.18
CA ARG A 4 -10.43 -24.75 -7.06
C ARG A 4 -10.05 -23.43 -7.74
N ALA A 5 -10.87 -22.37 -7.62
CA ALA A 5 -10.73 -21.16 -8.44
C ALA A 5 -9.69 -20.13 -7.96
N PHE A 6 -9.03 -20.31 -6.80
CA PHE A 6 -8.16 -19.26 -6.22
C PHE A 6 -6.79 -19.74 -5.72
N ILE A 7 -6.35 -20.95 -6.10
CA ILE A 7 -4.97 -21.37 -5.80
C ILE A 7 -4.06 -20.78 -6.86
N ARG A 8 -3.31 -19.75 -6.47
CA ARG A 8 -2.30 -19.15 -7.34
C ARG A 8 -1.17 -20.15 -7.53
N SER A 9 -0.92 -20.58 -8.77
CA SER A 9 0.10 -21.58 -9.10
C SER A 9 1.53 -21.04 -9.07
N SER A 10 1.72 -19.73 -9.14
CA SER A 10 3.05 -19.09 -9.22
C SER A 10 3.50 -18.49 -7.88
N PRO A 11 4.81 -18.49 -7.58
CA PRO A 11 5.37 -17.86 -6.39
C PRO A 11 5.14 -16.34 -6.38
N LEU A 12 5.06 -15.74 -5.17
CA LEU A 12 4.89 -14.30 -4.92
C LEU A 12 6.22 -13.54 -4.96
N TYR A 13 7.30 -14.21 -4.57
CA TYR A 13 8.67 -13.77 -4.76
C TYR A 13 9.32 -14.68 -5.79
N ASP A 14 9.64 -14.11 -6.95
CA ASP A 14 10.39 -14.82 -8.01
C ASP A 14 11.90 -14.86 -7.71
N ASN A 15 12.38 -13.94 -6.87
CA ASN A 15 13.80 -13.75 -6.51
C ASN A 15 14.73 -13.63 -7.73
N ALA A 16 14.27 -13.00 -8.82
CA ALA A 16 15.10 -12.72 -9.99
C ALA A 16 16.26 -11.79 -9.61
N ARG A 17 17.48 -12.12 -10.04
CA ARG A 17 18.70 -11.36 -9.77
C ARG A 17 18.84 -10.20 -10.74
N LEU A 18 19.00 -8.99 -10.21
CA LEU A 18 19.39 -7.83 -10.99
C LEU A 18 20.86 -7.52 -10.70
N LEU A 19 21.71 -7.60 -11.72
CA LEU A 19 23.15 -7.36 -11.62
C LEU A 19 23.52 -6.00 -12.22
N ALA A 20 24.55 -5.37 -11.69
CA ALA A 20 25.23 -4.25 -12.30
C ALA A 20 26.14 -4.69 -13.47
N PRO A 21 26.66 -3.75 -14.29
CA PRO A 21 27.55 -4.09 -15.41
C PRO A 21 28.81 -4.88 -15.00
N ASP A 22 29.32 -4.62 -13.80
CA ASP A 22 30.48 -5.31 -13.20
C ASP A 22 30.16 -6.69 -12.59
N GLY A 23 28.88 -7.09 -12.58
CA GLY A 23 28.42 -8.36 -12.03
C GLY A 23 28.00 -8.31 -10.55
N GLU A 24 28.09 -7.15 -9.88
CA GLU A 24 27.60 -7.02 -8.50
C GLU A 24 26.08 -7.23 -8.45
N LEU A 25 25.60 -8.03 -7.48
CA LEU A 25 24.17 -8.25 -7.26
C LEU A 25 23.55 -7.01 -6.60
N LEU A 26 22.66 -6.33 -7.32
CA LEU A 26 21.97 -5.13 -6.84
C LEU A 26 20.77 -5.45 -5.96
N CYS A 27 19.92 -6.39 -6.41
CA CYS A 27 18.75 -6.82 -5.66
C CYS A 27 18.13 -8.11 -6.23
N THR A 28 17.24 -8.71 -5.44
CA THR A 28 16.24 -9.69 -5.87
C THR A 28 14.92 -8.97 -6.20
N CYS A 29 14.24 -9.39 -7.26
CA CYS A 29 12.97 -8.78 -7.66
C CYS A 29 12.00 -9.75 -8.36
N ASP A 30 10.79 -9.28 -8.65
CA ASP A 30 9.81 -10.03 -9.44
C ASP A 30 10.29 -10.14 -10.91
N ASN A 31 10.02 -11.28 -11.56
CA ASN A 31 10.42 -11.55 -12.96
C ASN A 31 9.93 -10.47 -13.93
N ARG A 32 8.75 -9.89 -13.64
CA ARG A 32 8.18 -8.78 -14.43
C ARG A 32 9.08 -7.54 -14.39
N LYS A 33 9.67 -7.22 -13.23
CA LYS A 33 10.58 -6.06 -13.09
C LYS A 33 11.89 -6.33 -13.82
N ALA A 34 12.48 -7.51 -13.63
CA ALA A 34 13.70 -7.90 -14.33
C ALA A 34 13.52 -7.86 -15.86
N SER A 35 12.43 -8.44 -16.37
CA SER A 35 12.11 -8.45 -17.81
C SER A 35 11.82 -7.06 -18.37
N TRP A 36 11.32 -6.13 -17.55
CA TRP A 36 11.10 -4.74 -17.97
C TRP A 36 12.42 -4.08 -18.41
N TYR A 37 13.52 -4.28 -17.67
CA TYR A 37 14.82 -3.72 -18.05
C TYR A 37 15.30 -4.24 -19.41
N VAL A 38 15.13 -5.54 -19.67
CA VAL A 38 15.48 -6.13 -20.97
C VAL A 38 14.59 -5.57 -22.09
N SER A 39 13.27 -5.48 -21.85
CA SER A 39 12.32 -4.94 -22.84
C SER A 39 12.58 -3.48 -23.20
N LYS A 40 13.27 -2.74 -22.33
CA LYS A 40 13.67 -1.34 -22.54
C LYS A 40 15.07 -1.18 -23.12
N GLY A 41 15.78 -2.28 -23.40
CA GLY A 41 17.17 -2.24 -23.86
C GLY A 41 18.14 -1.72 -22.77
N LEU A 42 17.74 -1.80 -21.49
CA LEU A 42 18.50 -1.33 -20.34
C LEU A 42 19.30 -2.45 -19.65
N GLY A 43 19.23 -3.67 -20.18
CA GLY A 43 19.94 -4.83 -19.68
C GLY A 43 19.70 -6.06 -20.55
N THR A 44 20.42 -7.13 -20.25
CA THR A 44 20.35 -8.40 -20.98
C THR A 44 20.18 -9.56 -20.02
N TYR A 45 19.48 -10.61 -20.46
CA TYR A 45 19.48 -11.88 -19.73
C TYR A 45 20.91 -12.44 -19.66
N ASP A 46 21.33 -12.85 -18.47
CA ASP A 46 22.65 -13.45 -18.29
C ASP A 46 22.63 -14.92 -18.70
N SER A 47 22.99 -15.17 -19.96
CA SER A 47 23.01 -16.52 -20.54
C SER A 47 24.09 -17.43 -19.94
N SER A 48 25.04 -16.85 -19.20
CA SER A 48 26.10 -17.60 -18.53
C SER A 48 25.71 -18.06 -17.12
N SER A 49 24.56 -17.61 -16.60
CA SER A 49 24.11 -17.96 -15.26
C SER A 49 23.66 -19.42 -15.17
N THR A 50 24.07 -20.08 -14.09
CA THR A 50 23.61 -21.43 -13.71
C THR A 50 22.48 -21.40 -12.69
N GLU A 51 22.01 -20.20 -12.30
CA GLU A 51 20.91 -20.07 -11.34
C GLU A 51 19.58 -20.56 -11.93
N LYS A 52 18.73 -21.13 -11.08
CA LYS A 52 17.37 -21.53 -11.46
C LYS A 52 16.42 -20.34 -11.62
N VAL A 53 16.80 -19.17 -11.09
CA VAL A 53 16.04 -17.92 -11.18
C VAL A 53 16.52 -17.08 -12.35
N MET A 54 15.67 -16.16 -12.80
CA MET A 54 16.03 -15.21 -13.85
C MET A 54 17.18 -14.31 -13.38
N VAL A 55 18.20 -14.14 -14.21
CA VAL A 55 19.31 -13.20 -13.97
C VAL A 55 19.35 -12.19 -15.11
N VAL A 56 19.30 -10.90 -14.76
CA VAL A 56 19.39 -9.78 -15.71
C VAL A 56 20.55 -8.88 -15.31
N ARG A 57 21.44 -8.59 -16.24
CA ARG A 57 22.55 -7.66 -16.07
C ARG A 57 22.23 -6.32 -16.73
N LEU A 58 22.31 -5.24 -15.97
CA LEU A 58 22.11 -3.88 -16.48
C LEU A 58 23.25 -3.48 -17.41
N SER A 59 22.95 -2.63 -18.40
CA SER A 59 23.92 -2.09 -19.36
C SER A 59 24.47 -0.70 -18.96
N PHE A 60 24.12 -0.22 -17.77
CA PHE A 60 24.49 1.11 -17.27
C PHE A 60 24.77 1.06 -15.77
N GLU A 61 25.52 2.06 -15.29
CA GLU A 61 25.83 2.21 -13.86
C GLU A 61 24.58 2.66 -13.08
N PRO A 62 24.07 1.86 -12.12
CA PRO A 62 22.92 2.26 -11.32
C PRO A 62 23.28 3.40 -10.36
N GLN A 63 22.31 4.24 -10.02
CA GLN A 63 22.51 5.35 -9.07
C GLN A 63 22.80 4.88 -7.63
N GLY A 64 22.47 3.63 -7.30
CA GLY A 64 22.67 3.06 -5.97
C GLY A 64 23.22 1.64 -6.05
N ARG A 65 24.17 1.35 -5.15
CA ARG A 65 24.71 0.02 -4.88
C ARG A 65 24.24 -0.46 -3.50
N PRO A 66 24.15 -1.78 -3.24
CA PRO A 66 23.70 -2.30 -1.95
C PRO A 66 24.79 -2.09 -0.89
N ILE A 67 24.69 -1.01 -0.11
CA ILE A 67 25.65 -0.68 0.95
C ILE A 67 25.06 -1.01 2.32
N GLY A 68 25.85 -1.74 3.13
CA GLY A 68 25.51 -2.12 4.50
C GLY A 68 24.24 -2.99 4.60
N THR A 69 23.77 -3.18 5.82
CA THR A 69 22.61 -4.05 6.10
C THR A 69 21.33 -3.60 5.40
N HIS A 70 21.18 -2.29 5.14
CA HIS A 70 20.06 -1.73 4.39
C HIS A 70 20.05 -2.25 2.94
N GLY A 71 21.18 -2.15 2.24
CA GLY A 71 21.31 -2.63 0.86
C GLY A 71 21.24 -4.16 0.78
N GLU A 72 21.90 -4.85 1.71
CA GLU A 72 21.93 -6.31 1.78
C GLU A 72 20.52 -6.92 1.89
N TYR A 73 19.59 -6.29 2.60
CA TYR A 73 18.18 -6.77 2.66
C TYR A 73 17.58 -7.02 1.26
N TYR A 74 17.92 -6.17 0.29
CA TYR A 74 17.39 -6.27 -1.06
C TYR A 74 18.08 -7.35 -1.90
N THR A 75 19.28 -7.80 -1.53
CA THR A 75 20.00 -8.86 -2.23
C THR A 75 19.63 -10.26 -1.74
N LYS A 76 19.01 -10.37 -0.56
CA LYS A 76 18.55 -11.64 0.01
C LYS A 76 17.28 -12.18 -0.67
N ASP A 77 17.25 -13.50 -0.78
CA ASP A 77 16.07 -14.25 -1.23
C ASP A 77 14.97 -14.16 -0.19
N LYS A 78 13.73 -14.04 -0.67
CA LYS A 78 12.55 -13.99 0.18
C LYS A 78 11.73 -15.25 -0.02
N GLU A 79 11.28 -15.81 1.09
CA GLU A 79 10.55 -17.08 1.07
C GLU A 79 9.06 -16.87 0.82
N ASN A 80 8.46 -17.79 0.05
CA ASN A 80 7.06 -17.75 -0.34
C ASN A 80 6.14 -18.32 0.76
N ARG A 81 6.27 -17.79 1.98
CA ARG A 81 5.51 -18.22 3.15
C ARG A 81 5.01 -17.06 3.99
N CYS A 82 3.97 -17.33 4.77
CA CYS A 82 3.43 -16.42 5.74
C CYS A 82 4.49 -16.09 6.79
N VAL A 83 4.86 -14.82 6.91
CA VAL A 83 5.90 -14.37 7.87
C VAL A 83 5.50 -14.59 9.32
N VAL A 84 4.20 -14.79 9.60
CA VAL A 84 3.69 -14.99 10.96
C VAL A 84 3.74 -16.46 11.36
N CYS A 85 3.05 -17.33 10.62
CA CYS A 85 2.86 -18.73 10.99
C CYS A 85 3.59 -19.75 10.11
N GLY A 86 4.27 -19.32 9.04
CA GLY A 86 5.06 -20.19 8.17
C GLY A 86 4.25 -20.96 7.10
N ARG A 87 2.92 -20.81 7.05
CA ARG A 87 2.10 -21.42 5.99
C ARG A 87 2.49 -20.91 4.60
N GLU A 88 2.60 -21.82 3.66
CA GLU A 88 2.96 -21.55 2.26
C GLU A 88 1.72 -21.45 1.35
N ASP A 89 0.59 -21.99 1.78
CA ASP A 89 -0.67 -21.99 1.05
C ASP A 89 -1.43 -20.67 1.25
N PHE A 90 -2.08 -20.20 0.17
CA PHE A 90 -2.97 -19.02 0.17
C PHE A 90 -2.36 -17.77 0.81
N VAL A 91 -1.07 -17.53 0.55
CA VAL A 91 -0.36 -16.33 0.97
C VAL A 91 -0.70 -15.13 0.06
N LEU A 92 -0.71 -13.94 0.65
CA LEU A 92 -1.03 -12.66 0.01
C LEU A 92 0.02 -11.61 0.40
N LYS A 93 0.39 -10.73 -0.54
CA LYS A 93 1.20 -9.54 -0.25
C LYS A 93 0.39 -8.55 0.60
N LYS A 94 0.91 -8.14 1.76
CA LYS A 94 0.33 -7.10 2.62
C LYS A 94 1.37 -6.01 2.89
N TYR A 95 0.92 -4.77 2.78
CA TYR A 95 1.66 -3.59 3.19
C TYR A 95 1.52 -3.41 4.71
N ILE A 96 2.64 -3.49 5.43
CA ILE A 96 2.70 -3.29 6.89
C ILE A 96 2.48 -1.83 7.23
N VAL A 97 3.13 -0.92 6.50
CA VAL A 97 2.83 0.52 6.51
C VAL A 97 1.74 0.78 5.47
N PRO A 98 0.50 1.16 5.85
CA PRO A 98 -0.59 1.29 4.91
C PRO A 98 -0.33 2.32 3.81
N ARG A 99 -0.75 1.96 2.59
CA ARG A 99 -0.58 2.82 1.39
C ARG A 99 -1.24 4.19 1.53
N GLU A 100 -2.30 4.31 2.33
CA GLU A 100 -2.97 5.59 2.56
C GLU A 100 -2.09 6.64 3.22
N TYR A 101 -1.12 6.21 4.04
CA TYR A 101 -0.12 7.08 4.65
C TYR A 101 1.09 7.16 3.73
N ARG A 102 1.58 6.00 3.25
CA ARG A 102 2.80 5.91 2.43
C ARG A 102 2.79 6.80 1.19
N LYS A 103 1.63 7.00 0.56
CA LYS A 103 1.48 7.88 -0.61
C LYS A 103 1.85 9.34 -0.34
N HIS A 104 1.85 9.77 0.92
CA HIS A 104 2.20 11.13 1.34
C HIS A 104 3.67 11.29 1.77
N PHE A 105 4.40 10.18 1.96
CA PHE A 105 5.77 10.22 2.46
C PHE A 105 6.72 10.92 1.47
N PRO A 106 7.85 11.47 1.94
CA PRO A 106 8.94 11.92 1.08
C PRO A 106 9.39 10.86 0.09
N GLN A 107 9.92 11.28 -1.06
CA GLN A 107 10.26 10.36 -2.15
C GLN A 107 11.28 9.29 -1.73
N ASN A 108 12.34 9.66 -1.02
CA ASN A 108 13.36 8.74 -0.52
C ASN A 108 12.78 7.62 0.38
N MET A 109 11.71 7.90 1.13
CA MET A 109 11.00 6.89 1.92
C MET A 109 9.92 6.17 1.11
N ARG A 110 9.45 6.72 0.00
CA ARG A 110 8.50 6.04 -0.89
C ARG A 110 9.19 5.03 -1.79
N ASP A 111 10.46 5.24 -2.07
CA ASP A 111 11.32 4.30 -2.76
C ASP A 111 11.56 3.09 -1.83
N HIS A 112 11.79 1.92 -2.41
CA HIS A 112 12.03 0.67 -1.66
C HIS A 112 10.88 0.11 -0.78
N GLN A 113 9.62 0.30 -1.20
CA GLN A 113 8.44 -0.23 -0.49
C GLN A 113 8.44 -1.74 -0.24
N SER A 114 9.29 -2.52 -0.92
CA SER A 114 9.39 -3.97 -0.72
C SER A 114 9.78 -4.35 0.70
N HIS A 115 10.42 -3.46 1.47
CA HIS A 115 10.70 -3.69 2.89
C HIS A 115 9.43 -3.84 3.72
N ASP A 116 8.40 -3.06 3.40
CA ASP A 116 7.10 -3.07 4.11
C ASP A 116 6.07 -3.98 3.44
N VAL A 117 6.45 -4.75 2.42
CA VAL A 117 5.57 -5.72 1.76
C VAL A 117 5.93 -7.11 2.23
N LEU A 118 5.09 -7.69 3.09
CA LEU A 118 5.28 -9.02 3.65
C LEU A 118 4.19 -9.97 3.17
N LEU A 119 4.44 -11.28 3.26
CA LEU A 119 3.46 -12.30 2.91
C LEU A 119 2.70 -12.77 4.14
N LEU A 120 1.37 -12.81 4.05
CA LEU A 120 0.48 -13.33 5.09
C LEU A 120 -0.46 -14.36 4.49
N CYS A 121 -0.67 -15.49 5.16
CA CYS A 121 -1.78 -16.39 4.85
C CYS A 121 -3.12 -15.72 5.15
N PHE A 122 -4.21 -16.21 4.57
CA PHE A 122 -5.56 -15.67 4.76
C PHE A 122 -5.93 -15.40 6.23
N LEU A 123 -5.66 -16.35 7.13
CA LEU A 123 -6.00 -16.21 8.56
C LEU A 123 -5.19 -15.10 9.24
N CYS A 124 -3.87 -15.05 9.03
CA CYS A 124 -3.03 -13.98 9.57
C CYS A 124 -3.37 -12.63 8.95
N HIS A 125 -3.75 -12.59 7.67
CA HIS A 125 -4.21 -11.36 7.01
C HIS A 125 -5.50 -10.83 7.65
N LYS A 126 -6.48 -11.71 7.95
CA LYS A 126 -7.71 -11.33 8.65
C LYS A 126 -7.42 -10.81 10.06
N THR A 127 -6.60 -11.51 10.82
CA THR A 127 -6.19 -11.09 12.17
C THR A 127 -5.49 -9.72 12.13
N TRP A 128 -4.53 -9.56 11.22
CA TRP A 128 -3.84 -8.28 11.03
C TRP A 128 -4.81 -7.16 10.64
N GLY A 129 -5.82 -7.42 9.81
CA GLY A 129 -6.84 -6.43 9.46
C GLY A 129 -7.57 -5.85 10.68
N LEU A 130 -7.82 -6.66 11.71
CA LEU A 130 -8.42 -6.19 12.97
C LEU A 130 -7.44 -5.33 13.78
N LYS A 131 -6.15 -5.70 13.83
CA LYS A 131 -5.09 -4.95 14.54
C LYS A 131 -4.76 -3.63 13.84
N ASP A 132 -4.59 -3.67 12.52
CA ASP A 132 -4.47 -2.51 11.62
C ASP A 132 -5.60 -1.50 11.89
N LEU A 133 -6.85 -1.96 11.95
CA LEU A 133 -7.98 -1.09 12.29
C LEU A 133 -7.92 -0.50 13.71
N GLN A 134 -7.40 -1.25 14.69
CA GLN A 134 -7.21 -0.73 16.05
C GLN A 134 -6.22 0.44 16.05
N LEU A 135 -5.08 0.32 15.36
CA LEU A 135 -4.11 1.41 15.26
C LEU A 135 -4.67 2.61 14.48
N ARG A 136 -5.37 2.37 13.37
CA ARG A 136 -6.06 3.45 12.61
C ARG A 136 -7.01 4.26 13.49
N ARG A 137 -7.79 3.60 14.34
CA ARG A 137 -8.72 4.27 15.27
C ARG A 137 -7.98 5.09 16.32
N LYS A 138 -6.83 4.61 16.81
CA LYS A 138 -5.96 5.40 17.71
C LYS A 138 -5.41 6.63 17.01
N LEU A 139 -4.84 6.46 15.81
CA LEU A 139 -4.33 7.57 14.99
C LEU A 139 -5.44 8.58 14.64
N SER A 140 -6.65 8.10 14.38
CA SER A 140 -7.80 8.95 14.10
C SER A 140 -8.11 9.90 15.25
N LYS A 141 -8.13 9.39 16.49
CA LYS A 141 -8.34 10.22 17.68
C LYS A 141 -7.13 11.13 17.94
N HIS A 142 -5.94 10.56 17.94
CA HIS A 142 -4.70 11.27 18.28
C HIS A 142 -4.39 12.44 17.33
N CYS A 143 -4.59 12.22 16.03
CA CYS A 143 -4.29 13.22 15.01
C CYS A 143 -5.51 14.07 14.62
N ASN A 144 -6.64 13.93 15.32
CA ASN A 144 -7.92 14.53 14.93
C ASN A 144 -8.26 14.29 13.45
N ALA A 145 -8.10 13.05 13.00
CA ALA A 145 -8.19 12.63 11.62
C ALA A 145 -9.31 11.57 11.46
N PRO A 146 -10.57 11.95 11.20
CA PRO A 146 -11.69 11.00 11.15
C PRO A 146 -11.47 9.89 10.10
N LEU A 147 -11.78 8.65 10.46
CA LEU A 147 -11.87 7.56 9.48
C LEU A 147 -13.16 7.72 8.66
N SER A 148 -13.12 7.37 7.37
CA SER A 148 -14.31 7.36 6.52
C SER A 148 -15.45 6.48 7.07
N THR A 149 -15.11 5.42 7.80
CA THR A 149 -16.05 4.53 8.51
C THR A 149 -16.60 5.10 9.82
N GLN A 150 -16.13 6.26 10.27
CA GLN A 150 -16.63 6.97 11.46
C GLN A 150 -17.48 8.19 11.12
N LEU A 151 -17.62 8.53 9.84
CA LEU A 151 -18.69 9.42 9.39
C LEU A 151 -20.01 8.67 9.63
N ASN A 152 -21.02 9.33 10.21
CA ASN A 152 -22.29 8.70 10.58
C ASN A 152 -22.82 7.84 9.41
N GLU A 153 -23.38 6.65 9.68
CA GLU A 153 -23.86 5.74 8.63
C GLU A 153 -24.79 6.45 7.64
N THR A 154 -25.66 7.32 8.12
CA THR A 154 -26.53 8.18 7.31
C THR A 154 -25.77 9.14 6.39
N GLU A 155 -24.71 9.79 6.88
CA GLU A 155 -23.89 10.73 6.10
C GLU A 155 -22.95 10.01 5.10
N SER A 156 -22.49 8.82 5.46
CA SER A 156 -21.65 7.98 4.61
C SER A 156 -22.44 7.35 3.45
N LEU A 157 -23.70 6.97 3.72
CA LEU A 157 -24.65 6.49 2.71
C LEU A 157 -24.98 7.59 1.71
N ASP A 158 -25.34 8.81 2.17
CA ASP A 158 -25.61 9.95 1.29
C ASP A 158 -24.41 10.28 0.38
N VAL A 159 -23.18 10.25 0.93
CA VAL A 159 -21.96 10.52 0.14
C VAL A 159 -21.68 9.40 -0.86
N MET A 160 -21.86 8.13 -0.49
CA MET A 160 -21.65 6.99 -1.39
C MET A 160 -22.71 6.94 -2.50
N GLU A 161 -23.96 7.22 -2.17
CA GLU A 161 -25.07 7.31 -3.11
C GLU A 161 -24.80 8.42 -4.13
N VAL A 162 -24.53 9.66 -3.69
CA VAL A 162 -24.21 10.78 -4.59
C VAL A 162 -22.97 10.48 -5.45
N LYS A 163 -21.94 9.82 -4.91
CA LYS A 163 -20.76 9.38 -5.70
C LYS A 163 -21.13 8.33 -6.75
N SER A 164 -22.04 7.41 -6.43
CA SER A 164 -22.57 6.42 -7.37
C SER A 164 -23.30 7.11 -8.52
N ILE A 165 -24.16 8.09 -8.22
CA ILE A 165 -24.88 8.92 -9.20
C ILE A 165 -23.90 9.65 -10.14
N ILE A 166 -22.88 10.32 -9.58
CA ILE A 166 -21.86 11.01 -10.38
C ILE A 166 -21.08 10.03 -11.28
N SER A 167 -20.76 8.85 -10.75
CA SER A 167 -20.03 7.81 -11.49
C SER A 167 -20.88 7.26 -12.64
N ALA A 168 -22.16 6.99 -12.39
CA ALA A 168 -23.12 6.53 -13.39
C ALA A 168 -23.28 7.55 -14.52
N ALA A 169 -23.49 8.82 -14.19
CA ALA A 169 -23.62 9.90 -15.16
C ALA A 169 -22.35 10.09 -16.00
N ARG A 170 -21.16 10.01 -15.40
CA ARG A 170 -19.89 10.09 -16.14
C ARG A 170 -19.68 8.89 -17.06
N ALA A 171 -20.09 7.69 -16.63
CA ALA A 171 -19.99 6.49 -17.44
C ALA A 171 -20.87 6.60 -18.69
N LEU A 172 -22.13 7.00 -18.53
CA LEU A 172 -23.06 7.22 -19.64
C LEU A 172 -22.62 8.37 -20.56
N SER A 173 -22.12 9.48 -20.00
CA SER A 173 -21.70 10.65 -20.78
C SER A 173 -20.41 10.44 -21.57
N ARG A 174 -19.43 9.69 -21.05
CA ARG A 174 -18.09 9.57 -21.66
C ARG A 174 -17.87 8.29 -22.46
N ASN A 175 -18.59 7.23 -22.14
CA ASN A 175 -18.38 5.89 -22.70
C ASN A 175 -19.62 5.35 -23.43
N ASN A 176 -20.52 6.23 -23.87
CA ASN A 176 -21.72 5.83 -24.61
C ASN A 176 -21.33 4.93 -25.80
N GLY A 177 -21.96 3.75 -25.90
CA GLY A 177 -21.67 2.73 -26.92
C GLY A 177 -20.55 1.72 -26.61
N LYS A 178 -19.79 1.87 -25.52
CA LYS A 178 -18.80 0.87 -25.06
C LYS A 178 -19.26 0.05 -23.86
N ILE A 179 -20.40 0.42 -23.28
CA ILE A 179 -20.95 -0.20 -22.08
C ILE A 179 -21.99 -1.25 -22.52
N PRO A 180 -21.93 -2.49 -22.01
CA PRO A 180 -22.97 -3.49 -22.28
C PRO A 180 -24.37 -2.98 -21.91
N GLN A 181 -25.38 -3.28 -22.73
CA GLN A 181 -26.74 -2.73 -22.58
C GLN A 181 -27.33 -2.99 -21.18
N ASP A 182 -27.12 -4.18 -20.62
CA ASP A 182 -27.59 -4.51 -19.26
C ASP A 182 -27.02 -3.55 -18.20
N ARG A 183 -25.76 -3.12 -18.38
CA ARG A 183 -25.13 -2.13 -17.49
C ARG A 183 -25.62 -0.73 -17.76
N VAL A 184 -25.92 -0.37 -19.01
CA VAL A 184 -26.56 0.91 -19.34
C VAL A 184 -27.89 1.03 -18.60
N ASN A 185 -28.77 0.04 -18.74
CA ASN A 185 -30.09 0.04 -18.11
C ASN A 185 -30.02 0.21 -16.58
N ILE A 186 -29.06 -0.45 -15.92
CA ILE A 186 -28.85 -0.30 -14.47
C ILE A 186 -28.43 1.14 -14.12
N LEU A 187 -27.50 1.72 -14.88
CA LEU A 187 -27.00 3.07 -14.63
C LEU A 187 -28.09 4.12 -14.89
N GLU A 188 -28.90 3.93 -15.93
CA GLU A 188 -30.04 4.80 -16.25
C GLU A 188 -31.11 4.72 -15.16
N SER A 189 -31.55 3.51 -14.76
CA SER A 189 -32.50 3.32 -13.66
C SER A 189 -32.01 4.02 -12.38
N THR A 190 -30.73 3.83 -12.03
CA THR A 190 -30.14 4.47 -10.84
C THR A 190 -30.23 6.00 -10.89
N LEU A 191 -30.10 6.62 -12.06
CA LEU A 191 -30.21 8.06 -12.23
C LEU A 191 -31.66 8.54 -12.24
N LEU A 192 -32.56 7.82 -12.92
CA LEU A 192 -33.99 8.12 -12.96
C LEU A 192 -34.60 8.07 -11.55
N ASP A 193 -34.30 7.01 -10.81
CA ASP A 193 -34.76 6.82 -9.43
C ASP A 193 -34.26 7.94 -8.51
N TYR A 194 -33.01 8.38 -8.68
CA TYR A 194 -32.41 9.43 -7.84
C TYR A 194 -32.96 10.84 -8.15
N PHE A 195 -33.21 11.13 -9.43
CA PHE A 195 -33.69 12.45 -9.86
C PHE A 195 -35.21 12.55 -9.94
N ASP A 196 -35.93 11.45 -9.67
CA ASP A 196 -37.38 11.32 -9.86
C ASP A 196 -37.78 11.79 -11.27
N ALA A 197 -37.16 11.18 -12.28
CA ALA A 197 -37.30 11.55 -13.68
C ALA A 197 -37.71 10.35 -14.53
N ASP A 198 -38.43 10.60 -15.62
CA ASP A 198 -38.92 9.55 -16.52
C ASP A 198 -37.92 9.19 -17.63
N GLU A 199 -37.03 10.12 -18.01
CA GLU A 199 -36.10 9.94 -19.12
C GLU A 199 -34.70 10.54 -18.86
N ILE A 200 -33.68 9.87 -19.38
CA ILE A 200 -32.29 10.34 -19.33
C ILE A 200 -32.07 11.36 -20.45
N THR A 201 -31.85 12.61 -20.04
CA THR A 201 -31.52 13.72 -20.94
C THR A 201 -30.09 14.19 -20.72
N ASP A 202 -29.48 14.82 -21.72
CA ASP A 202 -28.14 15.41 -21.59
C ASP A 202 -28.06 16.45 -20.46
N SER A 203 -29.15 17.18 -20.22
CA SER A 203 -29.25 18.14 -19.11
C SER A 203 -29.26 17.43 -17.75
N LEU A 204 -29.96 16.29 -17.62
CA LEU A 204 -29.95 15.45 -16.43
C LEU A 204 -28.56 14.86 -16.17
N LEU A 205 -27.87 14.38 -17.22
CA LEU A 205 -26.50 13.88 -17.11
C LEU A 205 -25.52 14.97 -16.67
N GLN A 206 -25.64 16.19 -17.21
CA GLN A 206 -24.83 17.33 -16.79
C GLN A 206 -25.11 17.72 -15.33
N LYS A 207 -26.39 17.76 -14.94
CA LYS A 207 -26.82 18.01 -13.56
C LYS A 207 -26.23 16.96 -12.61
N ALA A 208 -26.33 15.68 -12.95
CA ALA A 208 -25.76 14.57 -12.20
C ALA A 208 -24.23 14.64 -12.09
N CYS A 209 -23.52 14.98 -13.18
CA CYS A 209 -22.07 15.17 -13.16
C CYS A 209 -21.62 16.35 -12.30
N SER A 210 -22.49 17.35 -12.13
CA SER A 210 -22.23 18.58 -11.38
C SER A 210 -22.55 18.47 -9.88
N LEU A 211 -23.18 17.37 -9.44
CA LEU A 211 -23.47 17.14 -8.03
C LEU A 211 -22.17 17.20 -7.21
N LYS A 212 -22.27 17.85 -6.06
CA LYS A 212 -21.22 17.86 -5.04
C LYS A 212 -21.75 17.09 -3.84
N PRO A 213 -21.10 15.99 -3.43
CA PRO A 213 -21.44 15.34 -2.18
C PRO A 213 -21.33 16.38 -1.06
N ASN A 214 -22.39 16.55 -0.27
CA ASN A 214 -22.42 17.54 0.80
C ASN A 214 -21.63 16.99 1.99
N PHE A 215 -20.35 17.28 2.05
CA PHE A 215 -19.53 16.95 3.21
C PHE A 215 -19.86 17.95 4.32
N LYS A 216 -20.75 17.58 5.27
CA LYS A 216 -21.03 18.41 6.45
C LYS A 216 -19.83 18.58 7.41
N HIS A 217 -18.71 17.94 7.10
CA HIS A 217 -17.41 18.30 7.61
C HIS A 217 -16.53 18.76 6.46
N ASP A 218 -15.87 19.90 6.63
CA ASP A 218 -14.79 20.40 5.79
C ASP A 218 -13.59 19.43 5.87
N VAL A 219 -13.71 18.24 5.28
CA VAL A 219 -12.60 17.29 5.09
C VAL A 219 -12.06 17.51 3.69
N ASN A 220 -11.45 18.68 3.48
CA ASN A 220 -10.57 18.92 2.34
C ASN A 220 -9.37 17.94 2.29
N TYR A 221 -9.16 17.14 3.36
CA TYR A 221 -8.05 16.20 3.48
C TYR A 221 -8.49 14.81 3.95
N SER A 222 -7.99 13.76 3.30
CA SER A 222 -8.23 12.37 3.71
C SER A 222 -7.57 12.04 5.05
N HIS A 223 -8.11 11.07 5.81
CA HIS A 223 -7.49 10.55 7.05
C HIS A 223 -5.96 10.41 6.96
N GLY A 224 -5.47 9.73 5.91
CA GLY A 224 -4.04 9.50 5.73
C GLY A 224 -3.21 10.77 5.55
N LYS A 225 -3.80 11.84 5.00
CA LYS A 225 -3.16 13.15 4.84
C LYS A 225 -3.11 13.90 6.16
N LEU A 226 -4.21 13.92 6.91
CA LEU A 226 -4.26 14.54 8.24
C LEU A 226 -3.27 13.89 9.22
N VAL A 227 -3.20 12.56 9.21
CA VAL A 227 -2.19 11.83 10.01
C VAL A 227 -0.77 12.18 9.54
N PHE A 228 -0.52 12.22 8.23
CA PHE A 228 0.79 12.63 7.71
C PHE A 228 1.17 14.06 8.16
N ASP A 229 0.25 15.01 8.09
CA ASP A 229 0.49 16.41 8.46
C ASP A 229 0.79 16.55 9.96
N HIS A 230 0.08 15.80 10.79
CA HIS A 230 0.34 15.73 12.23
C HIS A 230 1.76 15.23 12.51
N PHE A 231 2.15 14.10 11.93
CA PHE A 231 3.47 13.50 12.16
C PHE A 231 4.63 14.29 11.53
N THR A 232 4.36 15.07 10.47
CA THR A 232 5.37 15.95 9.87
C THR A 232 5.59 17.22 10.72
N SER A 233 4.59 17.60 11.52
CA SER A 233 4.67 18.74 12.44
C SER A 233 5.21 18.37 13.83
N ASP A 234 5.22 17.07 14.17
CA ASP A 234 5.83 16.54 15.41
C ASP A 234 7.37 16.58 15.30
N GLU A 235 8.05 16.84 16.42
CA GLU A 235 9.52 16.83 16.53
C GLU A 235 10.13 15.48 16.12
N GLN A 236 9.37 14.39 16.25
CA GLN A 236 9.81 13.04 15.91
C GLN A 236 9.70 12.71 14.41
N GLY A 237 9.02 13.57 13.63
CA GLY A 237 8.91 13.46 12.18
C GLY A 237 8.13 12.24 11.68
N ILE A 238 8.01 12.14 10.35
CA ILE A 238 7.22 11.10 9.67
C ILE A 238 7.80 9.68 9.84
N GLU A 239 9.09 9.55 10.15
CA GLU A 239 9.74 8.26 10.45
C GLU A 239 9.09 7.59 11.66
N SER A 240 8.64 8.36 12.65
CA SER A 240 7.97 7.81 13.83
C SER A 240 6.64 7.11 13.48
N LEU A 241 5.92 7.58 12.45
CA LEU A 241 4.72 6.89 11.93
C LEU A 241 5.09 5.55 11.28
N GLU A 242 6.19 5.49 10.54
CA GLU A 242 6.70 4.25 9.95
C GLU A 242 7.05 3.23 11.03
N ILE A 243 7.83 3.66 12.02
CA ILE A 243 8.25 2.85 13.17
C ILE A 243 7.02 2.35 13.93
N LEU A 244 6.03 3.22 14.17
CA LEU A 244 4.79 2.88 14.86
C LEU A 244 4.05 1.72 14.17
N TRP A 245 3.90 1.78 12.84
CA TRP A 245 3.26 0.70 12.07
C TRP A 245 4.04 -0.61 12.12
N ARG A 246 5.37 -0.55 11.95
CA ARG A 246 6.24 -1.73 12.02
C ARG A 246 6.23 -2.38 13.40
N MET A 247 6.33 -1.58 14.46
CA MET A 247 6.26 -2.04 15.84
C MET A 247 4.88 -2.60 16.20
N HIS A 248 3.81 -2.00 15.68
CA HIS A 248 2.46 -2.53 15.87
C HIS A 248 2.31 -3.92 15.26
N PHE A 249 2.87 -4.15 14.07
CA PHE A 249 2.90 -5.48 13.47
C PHE A 249 3.68 -6.47 14.33
N LEU A 250 4.91 -6.14 14.73
CA LEU A 250 5.73 -7.02 15.56
C LEU A 250 5.04 -7.41 16.87
N SER A 251 4.53 -6.43 17.61
CA SER A 251 3.96 -6.62 18.94
C SER A 251 2.60 -7.31 18.94
N THR A 252 1.82 -7.21 17.85
CA THR A 252 0.46 -7.79 17.81
C THR A 252 0.36 -9.06 17.00
N MET A 253 1.32 -9.32 16.10
CA MET A 253 1.33 -10.49 15.23
C MET A 253 2.46 -11.49 15.55
N GLU A 254 3.48 -11.09 16.31
CA GLU A 254 4.61 -11.93 16.75
C GLU A 254 5.18 -12.82 15.61
N PRO A 255 5.65 -12.21 14.51
CA PRO A 255 6.03 -12.97 13.34
C PRO A 255 7.26 -13.84 13.55
N LYS A 256 7.21 -15.11 13.13
CA LYS A 256 8.29 -16.10 13.33
C LYS A 256 9.22 -16.28 12.12
N PHE A 257 8.81 -15.78 10.96
CA PHE A 257 9.46 -16.01 9.66
C PHE A 257 9.63 -14.70 8.89
N LEU A 258 10.04 -13.63 9.58
CA LEU A 258 10.40 -12.38 8.91
C LEU A 258 11.60 -12.60 7.98
N PRO A 259 11.66 -11.89 6.84
CA PRO A 259 12.85 -11.91 6.00
C PRO A 259 14.08 -11.48 6.80
N GLU A 260 15.22 -12.09 6.47
CA GLU A 260 16.52 -11.70 7.04
C GLU A 260 16.74 -10.19 6.85
N LEU A 261 17.31 -9.53 7.85
CA LEU A 261 17.58 -8.08 7.87
C LEU A 261 16.33 -7.18 7.81
N TRP A 262 15.11 -7.72 7.93
CA TRP A 262 13.93 -6.87 8.10
C TRP A 262 14.04 -6.08 9.42
N SER A 263 13.89 -4.77 9.33
CA SER A 263 14.15 -3.85 10.43
C SER A 263 13.05 -2.81 10.59
N VAL A 264 12.76 -2.48 11.86
CA VAL A 264 11.87 -1.36 12.20
C VAL A 264 12.47 -0.02 11.80
N ASN A 265 13.79 0.13 11.92
CA ASN A 265 14.52 1.39 11.73
C ASN A 265 15.24 1.43 10.37
N HIS A 266 14.62 0.88 9.34
CA HIS A 266 15.23 0.66 8.03
C HIS A 266 15.78 1.95 7.37
N HIS A 267 15.01 3.04 7.42
CA HIS A 267 15.41 4.35 6.84
C HIS A 267 16.30 5.18 7.78
N GLN A 268 16.23 4.97 9.10
CA GLN A 268 17.10 5.69 10.04
C GLN A 268 18.58 5.36 9.84
N ASN A 269 18.88 4.16 9.32
CA ASN A 269 20.25 3.76 9.01
C ASN A 269 20.83 4.48 7.77
N GLU A 270 20.01 5.08 6.90
CA GLU A 270 20.48 5.94 5.78
C GLU A 270 20.80 7.35 6.26
N SER A 271 20.01 7.88 7.21
CA SER A 271 20.12 9.25 7.74
C SER A 271 21.35 9.49 8.60
N ILE A 272 22.08 8.46 9.04
CA ILE A 272 23.30 8.59 9.89
C ILE A 272 24.43 9.36 9.18
N LYS A 273 24.35 9.62 7.87
CA LYS A 273 25.28 10.54 7.18
C LYS A 273 24.96 12.03 7.38
N CYS A 274 23.77 12.39 7.86
CA CYS A 274 23.39 13.78 8.13
C CYS A 274 22.58 13.86 9.44
N SER A 275 23.21 14.38 10.51
CA SER A 275 22.65 14.79 11.80
C SER A 275 22.76 13.79 12.97
N ASN A 276 23.33 14.31 14.08
CA ASN A 276 23.36 13.71 15.42
C ASN A 276 21.95 13.71 16.04
N LEU A 277 20.99 13.01 15.45
CA LEU A 277 19.69 12.78 16.08
C LEU A 277 19.77 11.51 16.94
N ASN A 278 19.33 11.64 18.19
CA ASN A 278 19.22 10.54 19.15
C ASN A 278 18.46 9.38 18.51
N LYS A 279 19.04 8.18 18.52
CA LYS A 279 18.33 6.95 18.11
C LYS A 279 17.04 6.86 18.93
N VAL A 280 15.91 6.99 18.26
CA VAL A 280 14.59 6.83 18.89
C VAL A 280 14.47 5.35 19.29
N ASP A 281 14.28 5.05 20.57
CA ASP A 281 13.94 3.70 21.00
C ASP A 281 12.55 3.36 20.48
N SER A 282 12.49 2.52 19.45
CA SER A 282 11.25 2.09 18.79
C SER A 282 10.26 1.45 19.78
N ASN A 283 10.74 0.78 20.83
CA ASN A 283 9.88 0.18 21.86
C ASN A 283 9.27 1.24 22.78
N GLU A 284 10.07 2.21 23.21
CA GLU A 284 9.60 3.32 24.03
C GLU A 284 8.59 4.18 23.26
N LEU A 285 8.91 4.51 22.01
CA LEU A 285 8.01 5.20 21.08
C LEU A 285 6.68 4.46 20.98
N TYR A 286 6.73 3.16 20.70
CA TYR A 286 5.53 2.35 20.55
C TYR A 286 4.69 2.30 21.83
N ARG A 287 5.33 2.07 22.99
CA ARG A 287 4.65 2.08 24.30
C ARG A 287 3.95 3.41 24.55
N ARG A 288 4.68 4.53 24.37
CA ARG A 288 4.12 5.87 24.51
C ARG A 288 2.86 6.05 23.66
N TYR A 289 2.91 5.70 22.38
CA TYR A 289 1.75 5.79 21.49
C TYR A 289 0.60 4.87 21.87
N MET A 290 0.90 3.69 22.41
CA MET A 290 -0.13 2.75 22.83
C MET A 290 -0.78 3.12 24.16
N ASP A 291 -0.05 3.79 25.05
CA ASP A 291 -0.46 4.21 26.39
C ASP A 291 -1.10 5.60 26.45
N LEU A 292 -1.08 6.37 25.35
CA LEU A 292 -1.84 7.60 25.23
C LEU A 292 -3.32 7.31 25.51
N LYS A 293 -3.76 7.66 26.73
CA LYS A 293 -5.17 7.65 27.10
C LYS A 293 -5.87 8.60 26.13
N THR A 294 -6.76 8.03 25.32
CA THR A 294 -7.69 8.82 24.53
C THR A 294 -8.66 9.49 25.50
N TYR A 295 -8.30 10.68 25.98
CA TYR A 295 -9.24 11.59 26.64
C TYR A 295 -10.17 12.20 25.59
#